data_AF-A0A821P9D4-F1
#
_entry.id   AF-A0A821P9D4-F1
#
_cell.length_a   1.000
_cell.length_b   1.000
_cell.length_c   1.000
_cell.angle_alpha   90.00
_cell.angle_beta   90.00
_cell.angle_gamma   90.00
#
_symmetry.space_group_name_H-M   'P 1'
#
loop_
_entity.id
_entity.type
_entity.pdbx_description
1 polymer ?
#
loop_
_entity_poly.entity_id
_entity_poly.type
_entity_poly.pdbx_seq_one_letter_code
_entity_poly.pdbx_strand_id
1 'polypeptide(L)'
;ADDVECTKDINTNSFLAEEHRLLSSERHSLKKPITNQVSQKGLTKFNVRVNQMTPEQLDEELEKRQLSTSGEIAIRRFRLKHHYKSKLMYGCENPLEMIEQHFEYIAVVDFEATCEENQPNNNYQHEIIEFPIVLINVQQQTIVDKFQSYCRPINKPILSKFCTELTGIEQVCI
;
A
#
# COMPACT_ATOMS: atom_id res chain seq x y z
N ALA A 1 -20.72 24.61 29.69
CA ALA A 1 -21.67 24.78 28.57
C ALA A 1 -20.82 25.41 27.52
N ASP A 2 -20.18 24.57 26.71
CA ASP A 2 -19.05 24.99 25.87
C ASP A 2 -19.16 24.17 24.58
N ASP A 3 -19.67 24.86 23.56
CA ASP A 3 -19.32 24.83 22.14
C ASP A 3 -18.99 23.48 21.48
N VAL A 4 -20.04 22.83 20.97
CA VAL A 4 -19.96 21.94 19.80
C VAL A 4 -20.44 22.75 18.60
N GLU A 5 -19.50 23.41 17.92
CA GLU A 5 -19.78 24.02 16.62
C GLU A 5 -19.74 22.90 15.56
N CYS A 6 -20.94 22.46 15.18
CA CYS A 6 -21.22 21.43 14.20
C CYS A 6 -20.67 21.86 12.82
N THR A 7 -19.63 21.18 12.35
CA THR A 7 -19.08 21.36 11.00
C THR A 7 -20.11 20.95 9.95
N LYS A 8 -20.33 21.89 9.04
CA LYS A 8 -21.29 21.91 7.94
C LYS A 8 -21.21 20.66 7.06
N ASP A 9 -22.39 20.20 6.64
CA ASP A 9 -22.61 19.18 5.63
C ASP A 9 -21.81 19.47 4.34
N ILE A 10 -20.77 18.69 4.09
CA ILE A 10 -20.10 18.65 2.78
C ILE A 10 -20.85 17.62 1.93
N ASN A 11 -21.66 18.11 1.00
CA ASN A 11 -22.35 17.28 0.01
C ASN A 11 -21.33 16.75 -1.03
N THR A 12 -20.67 15.64 -0.69
CA THR A 12 -19.59 14.97 -1.44
C THR A 12 -20.01 14.43 -2.82
N ASN A 13 -21.32 14.36 -3.10
CA ASN A 13 -21.83 13.84 -4.37
C ASN A 13 -21.68 14.82 -5.56
N SER A 14 -21.46 16.11 -5.31
CA SER A 14 -21.29 17.09 -6.40
C SER A 14 -19.83 17.18 -6.90
N PHE A 15 -18.85 16.91 -6.04
CA PHE A 15 -17.42 17.04 -6.36
C PHE A 15 -16.88 15.85 -7.17
N LEU A 16 -17.40 14.64 -6.89
CA LEU A 16 -16.97 13.40 -7.57
C LEU A 16 -17.45 13.29 -9.03
N ALA A 17 -18.50 14.03 -9.41
CA ALA A 17 -19.06 13.97 -10.76
C ALA A 17 -18.28 14.82 -11.78
N GLU A 18 -17.65 15.92 -11.36
CA GLU A 18 -16.90 16.84 -12.23
C GLU A 18 -15.51 16.26 -12.58
N GLU A 19 -14.84 15.62 -11.62
CA GLU A 19 -13.50 15.04 -11.77
C GLU A 19 -13.48 13.84 -12.72
N HIS A 20 -14.54 13.02 -12.69
CA HIS A 20 -14.69 11.88 -13.59
C HIS A 20 -14.83 12.29 -15.07
N ARG A 21 -15.27 13.52 -15.35
CA ARG A 21 -15.41 14.06 -16.71
C ARG A 21 -14.07 14.52 -17.28
N LEU A 22 -13.24 15.18 -16.48
CA LEU A 22 -11.90 15.64 -16.87
C LEU A 22 -10.91 14.48 -17.02
N LEU A 23 -10.96 13.48 -16.13
CA LEU A 23 -10.15 12.25 -16.22
C LEU A 23 -10.46 11.38 -17.44
N SER A 24 -11.59 11.61 -18.13
CA SER A 24 -11.97 10.87 -19.32
C SER A 24 -11.41 11.48 -20.62
N SER A 25 -11.15 12.80 -20.66
CA SER A 25 -10.63 13.47 -21.86
C SER A 25 -9.12 13.29 -22.06
N GLU A 26 -8.35 13.06 -21.00
CA GLU A 26 -6.89 12.88 -21.09
C GLU A 26 -6.44 11.45 -21.47
N ARG A 27 -7.36 10.47 -21.42
CA ARG A 27 -7.05 9.06 -21.76
C ARG A 27 -6.74 8.82 -23.24
N HIS A 28 -6.99 9.78 -24.12
CA HIS A 28 -6.81 9.61 -25.58
C HIS A 28 -5.41 9.94 -26.11
N SER A 29 -4.44 10.32 -25.28
CA SER A 29 -3.08 10.67 -25.75
C SER A 29 -1.91 10.00 -25.03
N LEU A 30 -2.12 8.86 -24.36
CA LEU A 30 -1.02 8.06 -23.81
C LEU A 30 -0.38 7.21 -24.92
N LYS A 31 0.70 7.74 -25.51
CA LYS A 31 1.60 6.98 -26.39
C LYS A 31 2.17 5.81 -25.60
N LYS A 32 1.82 4.57 -25.99
CA LYS A 32 2.44 3.35 -25.47
C LYS A 32 3.96 3.43 -25.66
N PRO A 33 4.80 3.12 -24.66
CA PRO A 33 6.23 3.08 -24.86
C PRO A 33 6.56 1.99 -25.89
N ILE A 34 7.33 2.37 -26.91
CA ILE A 34 7.76 1.52 -28.01
C ILE A 34 8.58 0.37 -27.42
N THR A 35 7.99 -0.82 -27.32
CA THR A 35 8.69 -2.03 -26.89
C THR A 35 9.65 -2.47 -27.99
N ASN A 36 10.92 -2.11 -27.89
CA ASN A 36 11.96 -2.68 -28.76
C ASN A 36 12.15 -4.18 -28.45
N GLN A 37 11.88 -5.06 -29.43
CA GLN A 37 11.98 -6.53 -29.28
C GLN A 37 13.35 -7.04 -28.78
N VAL A 38 14.40 -6.22 -28.90
CA VAL A 38 15.77 -6.51 -28.41
C VAL A 38 15.86 -6.52 -26.88
N SER A 39 15.09 -5.67 -26.18
CA SER A 39 15.14 -5.55 -24.71
C SER A 39 14.44 -6.70 -23.97
N GLN A 40 13.44 -7.34 -24.61
CA GLN A 40 12.68 -8.45 -24.00
C GLN A 40 13.52 -9.73 -23.87
N LYS A 41 14.36 -10.07 -24.87
CA LYS A 41 15.20 -11.28 -24.83
C LYS A 41 16.27 -11.21 -23.74
N GLY A 42 16.85 -10.02 -23.52
CA GLY A 42 17.82 -9.78 -22.44
C GLY A 42 17.20 -9.91 -21.05
N LEU A 43 15.99 -9.35 -20.88
CA LEU A 43 15.25 -9.40 -19.63
C LEU A 43 14.84 -10.84 -19.24
N THR A 44 14.39 -11.64 -20.21
CA THR A 44 14.03 -13.05 -19.95
C THR A 44 15.23 -13.87 -19.48
N LYS A 45 16.39 -13.73 -20.13
CA LYS A 45 17.63 -14.42 -19.71
C LYS A 45 18.07 -13.99 -18.31
N PHE A 46 17.97 -12.69 -18.01
CA PHE A 46 18.29 -12.17 -16.68
C PHE A 46 17.37 -12.73 -15.61
N ASN A 47 16.05 -12.77 -15.86
CA ASN A 47 15.08 -13.32 -14.91
C ASN A 47 15.32 -14.80 -14.59
N VAL A 48 15.71 -15.59 -15.60
CA VAL A 48 16.11 -16.99 -15.42
C VAL A 48 17.35 -17.09 -14.53
N ARG A 49 18.38 -16.27 -14.81
CA ARG A 49 19.61 -16.22 -14.00
C ARG A 49 19.32 -15.89 -12.53
N VAL A 50 18.52 -14.86 -12.26
CA VAL A 50 18.18 -14.45 -10.88
C VAL A 50 17.41 -15.54 -10.13
N ASN A 51 16.57 -16.33 -10.82
CA ASN A 51 15.88 -17.46 -10.20
C ASN A 51 16.83 -18.59 -9.78
N GLN A 52 17.99 -18.70 -10.42
CA GLN A 52 18.99 -19.74 -10.17
C GLN A 52 20.10 -19.31 -9.20
N MET A 53 20.14 -18.03 -8.80
CA MET A 53 21.14 -17.53 -7.84
C MET A 53 20.93 -18.11 -6.45
N THR A 54 22.04 -18.41 -5.78
CA THR A 54 22.07 -18.70 -4.34
C THR A 54 21.81 -17.43 -3.52
N PRO A 55 21.44 -17.54 -2.23
CA PRO A 55 21.25 -16.38 -1.37
C PRO A 55 22.48 -15.46 -1.31
N GLU A 56 23.68 -16.04 -1.24
CA GLU A 56 24.94 -15.29 -1.17
C GLU A 56 25.20 -14.51 -2.47
N GLN A 57 24.90 -15.13 -3.62
CA GLN A 57 25.01 -14.47 -4.92
C GLN A 57 23.98 -13.35 -5.11
N LEU A 58 22.77 -13.51 -4.54
CA LEU A 58 21.76 -12.45 -4.54
C LEU A 58 22.21 -11.26 -3.70
N ASP A 59 22.77 -11.53 -2.52
CA ASP A 59 23.24 -10.48 -1.62
C ASP A 59 24.40 -9.71 -2.23
N GLU A 60 25.39 -10.42 -2.79
CA GLU A 60 26.51 -9.79 -3.49
C GLU A 60 26.04 -8.89 -4.66
N GLU A 61 25.08 -9.35 -5.47
CA GLU A 61 24.54 -8.57 -6.59
C GLU A 61 23.67 -7.38 -6.14
N LEU A 62 22.97 -7.49 -5.00
CA LEU A 62 22.20 -6.40 -4.40
C LEU A 62 23.13 -5.34 -3.78
N GLU A 63 24.14 -5.75 -3.01
CA GLU A 63 25.13 -4.88 -2.38
C GLU A 63 25.94 -4.09 -3.42
N LYS A 64 26.40 -4.76 -4.48
CA LYS A 64 27.07 -4.10 -5.63
C LYS A 64 26.23 -2.97 -6.23
N ARG A 65 24.91 -2.98 -6.04
CA ARG A 65 23.97 -1.99 -6.58
C ARG A 65 23.35 -1.11 -5.49
N GLN A 66 23.90 -1.15 -4.27
CA GLN A 66 23.43 -0.37 -3.12
C GLN A 66 21.94 -0.65 -2.79
N LEU A 67 21.47 -1.86 -3.05
CA LEU A 67 20.13 -2.32 -2.73
C LEU A 67 20.13 -3.11 -1.42
N SER A 68 19.06 -2.98 -0.63
CA SER A 68 18.88 -3.77 0.59
C SER A 68 18.90 -5.27 0.32
N THR A 69 19.63 -6.01 1.15
CA THR A 69 19.65 -7.49 1.20
C THR A 69 18.61 -8.06 2.16
N SER A 70 17.80 -7.21 2.81
CA SER A 70 16.80 -7.64 3.79
C SER A 70 15.59 -8.32 3.15
N GLY A 71 14.94 -9.18 3.93
CA GLY A 71 13.74 -9.94 3.56
C GLY A 71 14.03 -11.35 3.04
N GLU A 72 12.97 -12.09 2.78
CA GLU A 72 13.04 -13.45 2.22
C GLU A 72 13.65 -13.45 0.81
N ILE A 73 14.15 -14.62 0.39
CA ILE A 73 14.79 -14.82 -0.93
C ILE A 73 13.88 -14.34 -2.08
N ALA A 74 12.56 -14.53 -1.97
CA ALA A 74 11.60 -14.07 -2.98
C ALA A 74 11.62 -12.54 -3.14
N ILE A 75 11.68 -11.79 -2.03
CA ILE A 75 11.76 -10.33 -2.02
C ILE A 75 13.09 -9.86 -2.62
N ARG A 76 14.21 -10.52 -2.26
CA ARG A 76 15.54 -10.21 -2.81
C ARG A 76 15.59 -10.40 -4.33
N ARG A 77 15.08 -11.53 -4.82
CA ARG A 77 14.95 -11.82 -6.26
C ARG A 77 14.07 -10.79 -6.96
N PHE A 78 12.91 -10.46 -6.38
CA PHE A 78 12.03 -9.44 -6.92
C PHE A 78 12.74 -8.10 -7.03
N ARG A 79 13.40 -7.65 -5.96
CA ARG A 79 14.15 -6.39 -5.89
C ARG A 79 15.22 -6.30 -6.99
N LEU A 80 16.00 -7.36 -7.18
CA LEU A 80 17.04 -7.41 -8.20
C LEU A 80 16.46 -7.40 -9.62
N LYS A 81 15.42 -8.19 -9.88
CA LYS A 81 14.71 -8.20 -11.18
C LYS A 81 14.08 -6.85 -11.50
N HIS A 82 13.45 -6.23 -10.50
CA HIS A 82 12.79 -4.94 -10.63
C HIS A 82 13.79 -3.84 -10.95
N HIS A 83 14.91 -3.77 -10.22
CA HIS A 83 15.98 -2.81 -10.50
C HIS A 83 16.53 -2.96 -11.93
N TYR A 84 16.77 -4.19 -12.39
CA TYR A 84 17.27 -4.42 -13.74
C TYR A 84 16.23 -4.09 -14.83
N LYS A 85 14.95 -4.42 -14.59
CA LYS A 85 13.83 -4.03 -15.46
C LYS A 85 13.73 -2.52 -15.60
N SER A 86 13.85 -1.80 -14.48
CA SER A 86 13.87 -0.34 -14.45
C SER A 86 15.01 0.23 -15.27
N LYS A 87 16.24 -0.24 -15.03
CA LYS A 87 17.45 0.26 -15.71
C LYS A 87 17.41 0.02 -17.23
N LEU A 88 16.91 -1.14 -17.67
CA LEU A 88 16.85 -1.50 -19.10
C LEU A 88 15.72 -0.83 -19.87
N MET A 89 14.57 -0.58 -19.24
CA MET A 89 13.41 -0.05 -19.95
C MET A 89 13.36 1.48 -19.94
N TYR A 90 14.02 2.14 -18.97
CA TYR A 90 13.81 3.57 -18.74
C TYR A 90 15.11 4.37 -18.55
N GLY A 91 16.27 3.70 -18.49
CA GLY A 91 17.57 4.37 -18.41
C GLY A 91 17.84 5.15 -17.12
N CYS A 92 16.91 5.15 -16.16
CA CYS A 92 17.07 5.81 -14.86
C CYS A 92 17.70 4.87 -13.82
N GLU A 93 18.51 5.46 -12.93
CA GLU A 93 19.13 4.75 -11.80
C GLU A 93 18.14 4.50 -10.65
N ASN A 94 17.00 5.20 -10.62
CA ASN A 94 15.97 5.09 -9.59
C ASN A 94 14.65 4.48 -10.11
N PRO A 95 14.34 3.22 -9.76
CA PRO A 95 13.11 2.53 -10.18
C PRO A 95 11.78 3.12 -9.73
N LEU A 96 11.80 4.10 -8.82
CA LEU A 96 10.61 4.76 -8.30
C LEU A 96 10.18 5.98 -9.14
N GLU A 97 11.05 6.52 -10.01
CA GLU A 97 10.71 7.65 -10.91
C GLU A 97 9.77 7.26 -12.07
N MET A 98 9.43 5.98 -12.14
CA MET A 98 9.22 5.30 -13.40
C MET A 98 7.88 4.55 -13.42
N ILE A 99 7.26 4.46 -12.25
CA ILE A 99 5.81 4.55 -12.13
C ILE A 99 5.56 6.06 -12.28
N GLU A 100 4.77 6.50 -13.26
CA GLU A 100 4.09 7.78 -13.10
C GLU A 100 3.26 7.62 -11.81
N GLN A 101 3.83 8.00 -10.67
CA GLN A 101 3.17 7.99 -9.38
C GLN A 101 2.16 9.13 -9.49
N HIS A 102 0.95 8.78 -9.95
CA HIS A 102 -0.14 9.72 -10.22
C HIS A 102 -0.69 10.36 -8.93
N PHE A 103 -0.20 9.92 -7.77
CA PHE A 103 -0.68 10.36 -6.46
C PHE A 103 0.44 11.08 -5.73
N GLU A 104 0.15 12.31 -5.28
CA GLU A 104 1.08 13.06 -4.43
C GLU A 104 1.15 12.46 -3.01
N TYR A 105 0.06 11.83 -2.58
CA TYR A 105 -0.08 11.23 -1.25
C TYR A 105 -0.68 9.83 -1.32
N ILE A 106 -0.29 8.97 -0.37
CA ILE A 106 -0.88 7.67 -0.11
C ILE A 106 -1.44 7.68 1.31
N ALA A 107 -2.74 7.39 1.47
CA ALA A 107 -3.35 7.14 2.76
C ALA A 107 -3.37 5.63 3.02
N VAL A 108 -2.62 5.18 4.01
CA VAL A 108 -2.60 3.78 4.46
C VAL A 108 -3.60 3.62 5.59
N VAL A 109 -4.51 2.67 5.45
CA VAL A 109 -5.57 2.37 6.42
C VAL A 109 -5.47 0.91 6.82
N ASP A 110 -5.54 0.64 8.13
CA ASP A 110 -5.51 -0.71 8.68
C ASP A 110 -6.55 -0.82 9.80
N PHE A 111 -7.71 -1.40 9.51
CA PHE A 111 -8.81 -1.44 10.48
C PHE A 111 -8.66 -2.61 11.44
N GLU A 112 -8.85 -2.32 12.73
CA GLU A 112 -9.15 -3.37 13.71
C GLU A 112 -10.67 -3.54 13.84
N ALA A 113 -11.10 -4.78 14.04
CA ALA A 113 -12.52 -5.12 14.12
C ALA A 113 -12.81 -6.07 15.29
N THR A 114 -14.06 -6.04 15.77
CA THR A 114 -14.55 -7.02 16.74
C THR A 114 -14.34 -8.44 16.21
N CYS A 115 -13.99 -9.38 17.08
CA CYS A 115 -13.86 -10.80 16.72
C CYS A 115 -14.11 -11.71 17.93
N GLU A 116 -14.28 -13.01 17.68
CA GLU A 116 -14.49 -14.03 18.71
C GLU A 116 -13.76 -15.31 18.32
N GLU A 117 -13.30 -16.07 19.31
CA GLU A 117 -12.64 -17.36 19.10
C GLU A 117 -13.65 -18.43 18.66
N ASN A 118 -13.19 -19.41 17.86
CA ASN A 118 -13.95 -20.63 17.52
C ASN A 118 -15.35 -20.37 16.93
N GLN A 119 -15.43 -19.58 15.86
CA GLN A 119 -16.68 -19.33 15.13
C GLN A 119 -17.06 -20.56 14.27
N PRO A 120 -18.10 -21.34 14.63
CA PRO A 120 -18.40 -22.62 13.97
C PRO A 120 -18.77 -22.47 12.49
N ASN A 121 -19.28 -21.30 12.09
CA ASN A 121 -19.79 -21.06 10.72
C ASN A 121 -19.19 -19.82 10.04
N ASN A 122 -18.17 -19.18 10.64
CA ASN A 122 -17.56 -17.93 10.16
C ASN A 122 -18.56 -16.79 9.84
N ASN A 123 -19.75 -16.80 10.45
CA ASN A 123 -20.81 -15.81 10.23
C ASN A 123 -20.78 -14.69 11.27
N TYR A 124 -19.58 -14.37 11.75
CA TYR A 124 -19.42 -13.32 12.74
C TYR A 124 -19.57 -11.96 12.07
N GLN A 125 -20.43 -11.10 12.62
CA GLN A 125 -20.61 -9.75 12.13
C GLN A 125 -19.55 -8.84 12.76
N HIS A 126 -18.48 -8.60 12.00
CA HIS A 126 -17.39 -7.72 12.39
C HIS A 126 -17.82 -6.24 12.37
N GLU A 127 -17.46 -5.50 13.41
CA GLU A 127 -17.64 -4.05 13.52
C GLU A 127 -16.26 -3.42 13.71
N ILE A 128 -15.97 -2.32 13.01
CA ILE A 128 -14.70 -1.59 13.15
C ILE A 128 -14.62 -1.02 14.57
N ILE A 129 -13.49 -1.26 15.24
CA ILE A 129 -13.20 -0.76 16.59
C ILE A 129 -12.00 0.19 16.64
N GLU A 130 -11.19 0.22 15.58
CA GLU A 130 -10.13 1.21 15.40
C GLU A 130 -10.04 1.65 13.94
N PHE A 131 -9.83 2.94 13.72
CA PHE A 131 -9.63 3.53 12.41
C PHE A 131 -8.35 4.38 12.37
N PRO A 132 -7.18 3.75 12.18
CA PRO A 132 -5.93 4.46 11.95
C PRO A 132 -5.75 4.78 10.46
N ILE A 133 -5.17 5.96 10.20
CA ILE A 133 -4.76 6.41 8.87
C ILE A 133 -3.35 6.99 8.99
N VAL A 134 -2.45 6.58 8.09
CA VAL A 134 -1.13 7.19 7.93
C VAL A 134 -1.04 7.80 6.53
N LEU A 135 -0.82 9.12 6.48
CA LEU A 135 -0.66 9.85 5.23
C LEU A 135 0.83 9.93 4.87
N ILE A 136 1.19 9.45 3.69
CA ILE A 136 2.56 9.39 3.19
C ILE A 136 2.68 10.32 1.99
N ASN A 137 3.63 11.26 2.04
CA ASN A 137 4.03 12.01 0.85
C ASN A 137 4.94 11.14 -0.02
N VAL A 138 4.54 10.91 -1.26
CA VAL A 138 5.22 9.97 -2.16
C VAL A 138 6.60 10.49 -2.56
N GLN A 139 6.71 11.78 -2.85
CA GLN A 139 7.95 12.40 -3.33
C GLN A 139 9.02 12.41 -2.23
N GLN A 140 8.64 12.78 -1.01
CA GLN A 140 9.53 12.87 0.13
C GLN A 140 9.74 11.51 0.81
N GLN A 141 8.86 10.54 0.56
CA GLN A 141 8.83 9.23 1.23
C GLN A 141 8.74 9.35 2.75
N THR A 142 8.02 10.37 3.22
CA THR A 142 7.83 10.69 4.63
C THR A 142 6.38 10.54 5.04
N ILE A 143 6.17 10.17 6.29
CA ILE A 143 4.84 10.29 6.92
C ILE A 143 4.62 11.78 7.19
N VAL A 144 3.56 12.34 6.62
CA VAL A 144 3.20 13.76 6.80
C VAL A 144 2.11 13.96 7.82
N ASP A 145 1.25 12.96 8.03
CA ASP A 145 0.18 13.03 9.02
C ASP A 145 -0.25 11.64 9.50
N LYS A 146 -0.88 11.61 10.66
CA LYS A 146 -1.48 10.42 11.26
C LYS A 146 -2.80 10.77 11.91
N PHE A 147 -3.82 9.98 11.62
CA PHE A 147 -5.11 10.01 12.30
C PHE A 147 -5.36 8.67 12.96
N GLN A 148 -5.95 8.68 14.16
CA GLN A 148 -6.33 7.48 14.86
C GLN A 148 -7.57 7.77 15.70
N SER A 149 -8.59 6.93 15.57
CA SER A 149 -9.81 7.01 16.36
C SER A 149 -10.29 5.62 16.71
N TYR A 150 -10.78 5.45 17.93
CA TYR A 150 -11.54 4.27 18.32
C TYR A 150 -13.00 4.42 17.91
N CYS A 151 -13.63 3.30 17.61
CA CYS A 151 -15.01 3.22 17.17
C CYS A 151 -15.80 2.35 18.15
N ARG A 152 -16.95 2.85 18.60
CA ARG A 152 -17.84 2.09 19.48
C ARG A 152 -18.73 1.14 18.66
N PRO A 153 -18.61 -0.19 18.81
CA PRO A 153 -19.50 -1.14 18.15
C PRO A 153 -20.91 -1.06 18.73
N ILE A 154 -21.93 -1.22 17.87
CA ILE A 154 -23.34 -1.08 18.24
C ILE A 154 -23.99 -2.45 18.47
N ASN A 155 -23.66 -3.44 17.64
CA ASN A 155 -24.27 -4.76 17.71
C ASN A 155 -23.65 -5.60 18.84
N LYS A 156 -22.33 -5.57 18.98
CA LYS A 156 -21.58 -6.23 20.05
C LYS A 156 -20.71 -5.22 20.80
N PRO A 157 -21.30 -4.41 21.71
CA PRO A 157 -20.59 -3.34 22.42
C PRO A 157 -19.53 -3.84 23.41
N ILE A 158 -19.59 -5.12 23.78
CA ILE A 158 -18.64 -5.76 24.69
C ILE A 158 -17.67 -6.63 23.89
N LEU A 159 -16.38 -6.30 23.94
CA LEU A 159 -15.32 -7.06 23.29
C LEU A 159 -15.16 -8.44 23.93
N SER A 160 -14.87 -9.43 23.09
CA SER A 160 -14.46 -10.74 23.58
C SER A 160 -13.02 -10.68 24.13
N LYS A 161 -12.69 -11.58 25.06
CA LYS A 161 -11.32 -11.71 25.58
C LYS A 161 -10.30 -11.97 24.45
N PHE A 162 -10.68 -12.79 23.47
CA PHE A 162 -9.87 -13.06 22.29
C PHE A 162 -9.58 -11.80 21.49
N CYS A 163 -10.59 -10.94 21.27
CA CYS A 163 -10.44 -9.69 20.54
C CYS A 163 -9.52 -8.71 21.26
N THR A 164 -9.67 -8.57 22.58
CA THR A 164 -8.80 -7.70 23.40
C THR A 164 -7.35 -8.21 23.40
N GLU A 165 -7.13 -9.53 23.42
CA GLU A 165 -5.78 -10.12 23.40
C GLU A 165 -5.12 -10.02 22.02
N LEU A 166 -5.90 -10.13 20.94
CA LEU A 166 -5.40 -10.08 19.57
C LEU A 166 -5.05 -8.66 19.13
N THR A 167 -5.92 -7.70 19.43
CA THR A 167 -5.79 -6.30 18.97
C THR A 167 -5.08 -5.41 20.00
N GLY A 168 -5.07 -5.80 21.28
CA GLY A 168 -4.57 -4.97 22.38
C GLY A 168 -5.51 -3.82 22.77
N ILE A 169 -6.70 -3.72 22.17
CA ILE A 169 -7.68 -2.67 22.48
C ILE A 169 -8.47 -3.07 23.73
N GLU A 170 -8.39 -2.25 24.78
CA GLU A 170 -9.16 -2.46 25.99
C GLU A 170 -10.60 -1.96 25.85
N GLN A 171 -11.54 -2.58 26.58
CA GLN A 171 -12.96 -2.20 26.56
C GLN A 171 -13.22 -0.74 26.92
N VAL A 172 -12.33 -0.11 27.70
CA VAL A 172 -12.45 1.31 28.10
C VAL A 172 -12.14 2.29 26.96
N CYS A 173 -11.47 1.82 25.89
CA CYS A 173 -11.10 2.65 24.75
C CYS A 173 -12.25 2.85 23.75
N ILE A 174 -13.27 2.00 23.77
CA ILE A 174 -14.38 1.94 22.79
C ILE A 174 -15.75 2.30 23.37
#